data_AF-A0A8J2PYC3-F1
#
_entry.id   AF-A0A8J2PYC3-F1
#
_cell.length_a   1.000
_cell.length_b   1.000
_cell.length_c   1.000
_cell.angle_alpha   90.00
_cell.angle_beta   90.00
_cell.angle_gamma   90.00
#
_symmetry.space_group_name_H-M   'P 1'
#
loop_
_entity.id
_entity.type
_entity.pdbx_description
1 polymer ?
#
loop_
_entity_poly.entity_id
_entity_poly.type
_entity_poly.pdbx_seq_one_letter_code
_entity_poly.pdbx_strand_id
1 'polypeptide(L)' 'MKLISGKQLLTIIVIVVGLMVIPALGSPPTPGPPIGGGPCVPNDGRCWSNRQCCSGVCDKTLGYCNPW' A
#
# COMPACT_ATOMS: atom_id res chain seq x y z
N MET A 1 27.60 5.83 37.34
CA MET A 1 26.34 5.20 36.90
C MET A 1 25.21 6.24 36.99
N LYS A 2 24.82 6.84 35.85
CA LYS A 2 23.77 7.88 35.81
C LYS A 2 22.43 7.14 35.71
N LEU A 3 21.60 7.14 36.76
CA LEU A 3 20.25 6.58 36.69
C LEU A 3 19.40 7.47 35.79
N ILE A 4 18.99 6.93 34.66
CA ILE A 4 17.93 7.50 33.83
C ILE A 4 16.65 7.61 34.67
N SER A 5 16.12 8.84 34.82
CA SER A 5 14.89 9.08 35.56
C SER A 5 13.69 8.44 34.86
N GLY A 6 12.67 8.01 35.61
CA GLY A 6 11.48 7.36 35.04
C GLY A 6 10.77 8.20 33.95
N LYS A 7 10.79 9.54 34.04
CA LYS A 7 10.30 10.42 32.96
C LYS A 7 11.15 10.31 31.69
N GLN A 8 12.47 10.25 31.84
CA GLN A 8 13.41 10.13 30.72
C GLN A 8 13.25 8.78 30.01
N LEU A 9 13.01 7.70 30.77
CA LEU A 9 12.71 6.39 30.19
C LEU A 9 11.39 6.40 29.40
N LEU A 10 10.34 7.04 29.94
CA LEU A 10 9.06 7.18 29.24
C LEU A 10 9.19 7.95 27.93
N THR A 11 9.94 9.07 27.94
CA THR A 11 10.23 9.86 26.73
C THR A 11 10.96 9.02 25.67
N ILE A 12 11.96 8.24 26.07
CA ILE A 12 12.71 7.37 25.15
C ILE A 12 11.79 6.32 24.53
N ILE A 13 10.92 5.69 25.33
CA ILE A 13 9.96 4.69 24.83
C ILE A 13 9.02 5.32 23.81
N VAL A 14 8.48 6.50 24.08
CA VAL A 14 7.58 7.22 23.15
C VAL A 14 8.30 7.58 21.85
N ILE A 15 9.56 8.00 21.90
CA ILE A 15 10.34 8.31 20.69
C ILE A 15 10.63 7.05 19.88
N VAL A 16 11.08 5.96 20.53
CA VAL A 16 11.38 4.71 19.83
C VAL A 16 10.12 4.14 19.18
N VAL A 17 9.01 4.09 19.92
CA VAL A 17 7.71 3.68 19.40
C VAL A 17 7.23 4.62 18.30
N GLY A 18 7.37 5.93 18.47
CA GLY A 18 7.02 6.93 17.45
C GLY A 18 7.84 6.77 16.17
N LEU A 19 9.13 6.47 16.27
CA LEU A 19 10.02 6.30 15.10
C LEU A 19 9.67 5.05 14.30
N MET A 20 9.30 3.95 14.97
CA MET A 20 8.92 2.70 14.30
C MET A 20 7.52 2.72 13.67
N VAL A 21 6.63 3.66 14.05
CA VAL A 21 5.33 3.87 13.36
C VAL A 21 5.38 4.85 12.18
N ILE A 22 6.52 5.50 11.89
CA ILE A 22 6.66 6.38 10.71
C ILE A 22 7.47 5.69 9.58
N PRO A 23 6.96 4.64 8.91
CA PRO A 23 7.43 4.30 7.59
C PRO A 23 6.30 4.48 6.57
N ALA A 24 5.84 5.72 6.32
CA ALA A 24 4.83 5.91 5.26
C ALA A 24 4.69 7.33 4.66
N LEU A 25 5.28 8.38 5.24
CA LEU A 25 5.06 9.74 4.70
C LEU A 25 5.98 10.12 3.53
N GLY A 26 6.87 9.20 3.12
CA GLY A 26 7.82 9.39 2.03
C GLY A 26 7.53 8.59 0.76
N SER A 27 6.38 7.93 0.65
CA SER A 27 6.01 7.25 -0.60
C SER A 27 5.73 8.32 -1.66
N PRO A 28 6.49 8.38 -2.78
CA PRO A 28 6.09 9.19 -3.91
C PRO A 28 4.68 8.77 -4.33
N PRO A 29 3.85 9.68 -4.91
CA PRO A 29 2.56 9.29 -5.45
C PRO A 29 2.81 8.12 -6.40
N THR A 30 2.39 6.93 -5.99
CA THR A 30 2.46 5.75 -6.84
C THR A 30 1.61 6.12 -8.06
N PRO A 31 2.15 6.06 -9.29
CA PRO A 31 1.32 6.25 -10.46
C PRO A 31 0.18 5.24 -10.33
N GLY A 32 -1.04 5.74 -10.09
CA GLY A 32 -2.22 4.92 -10.24
C GLY A 32 -2.17 4.30 -11.64
N PRO A 33 -2.67 3.07 -11.83
CA PRO A 33 -2.69 2.46 -13.14
C PRO A 33 -3.35 3.44 -14.13
N PRO A 34 -2.75 3.66 -15.30
CA PRO A 34 -3.17 4.70 -16.22
C PRO A 34 -4.63 4.49 -16.59
N ILE A 35 -5.46 5.48 -16.28
CA ILE A 35 -6.81 5.58 -16.82
C ILE A 35 -6.65 5.97 -18.29
N GLY A 36 -6.47 4.97 -19.15
CA GLY A 36 -6.35 5.13 -20.60
C GLY A 36 -4.92 5.44 -21.07
N GLY A 37 -4.20 4.41 -21.52
CA GLY A 37 -2.97 4.58 -22.30
C GLY A 37 -1.82 3.60 -22.02
N GLY A 38 -1.93 2.71 -21.04
CA GLY A 38 -1.00 1.58 -20.82
C GLY A 38 -1.65 0.23 -21.18
N PRO A 39 -0.86 -0.86 -21.37
CA PRO A 39 -1.43 -2.17 -21.64
C PRO A 39 -2.35 -2.55 -20.48
N CYS A 40 -3.60 -2.82 -20.82
CA CYS A 40 -4.61 -3.31 -19.91
C CYS A 40 -4.12 -4.63 -19.25
N VAL A 41 -4.67 -4.96 -18.09
CA VAL A 41 -4.30 -6.17 -17.37
C VAL A 41 -4.85 -7.38 -18.14
N PRO A 42 -3.99 -8.35 -18.54
CA PRO A 42 -4.44 -9.56 -19.23
C PRO A 42 -5.28 -10.43 -18.29
N ASN A 43 -5.96 -11.42 -18.85
CA ASN A 43 -6.69 -12.42 -18.06
C ASN A 43 -5.76 -13.07 -17.03
N ASP A 44 -6.33 -13.45 -15.88
CA ASP A 44 -5.61 -13.95 -14.70
C ASP A 44 -4.67 -12.94 -14.04
N GLY A 45 -4.58 -11.71 -14.59
CA GLY A 45 -3.87 -10.61 -13.97
C GLY A 45 -4.69 -10.00 -12.83
N ARG A 46 -4.00 -9.55 -11.78
CA ARG A 46 -4.63 -9.03 -10.57
C ARG A 46 -5.36 -7.72 -10.86
N CYS A 47 -6.58 -7.60 -10.37
CA CYS A 47 -7.43 -6.43 -10.60
C CYS A 47 -8.19 -6.01 -9.34
N TRP A 48 -8.57 -4.74 -9.31
CA TRP A 48 -9.38 -4.11 -8.26
C TRP A 48 -10.67 -3.51 -8.83
N SER A 49 -10.66 -3.18 -10.12
CA SER A 49 -11.77 -2.58 -10.86
C SER A 49 -11.80 -3.10 -12.28
N ASN A 50 -13.00 -3.28 -12.81
CA ASN A 50 -13.31 -3.74 -14.16
C ASN A 50 -12.52 -3.01 -15.26
N ARG A 51 -12.31 -1.69 -15.10
CA ARG A 51 -11.60 -0.86 -16.09
C ARG A 51 -10.10 -1.15 -16.21
N GLN A 52 -9.55 -1.93 -15.29
CA GLN A 52 -8.13 -2.31 -15.32
C GLN A 52 -7.90 -3.51 -16.25
N CYS A 53 -8.91 -4.36 -16.44
CA CYS A 53 -8.82 -5.58 -17.24
C CYS A 53 -9.01 -5.28 -18.74
N CYS A 54 -8.26 -5.96 -19.60
CA CYS A 54 -8.44 -5.86 -21.06
C CYS A 54 -9.83 -6.31 -21.51
N SER A 55 -10.40 -7.29 -20.81
CA SER A 55 -11.78 -7.76 -21.01
C SER A 55 -12.82 -6.78 -20.46
N GLY A 56 -12.43 -5.79 -19.65
CA GLY A 56 -13.37 -4.94 -18.92
C GLY A 56 -14.03 -5.63 -17.73
N VAL A 57 -13.61 -6.85 -17.37
CA VAL A 57 -14.23 -7.64 -16.30
C VAL A 57 -13.17 -8.08 -15.29
N CYS A 58 -13.32 -7.57 -14.06
CA CYS A 58 -12.55 -7.96 -12.90
C CYS A 58 -13.41 -8.82 -11.99
N ASP A 59 -13.05 -10.09 -11.85
CA ASP A 59 -13.72 -10.98 -10.90
C ASP A 59 -13.36 -10.52 -9.48
N LYS A 60 -14.34 -9.98 -8.74
CA LYS A 60 -14.13 -9.48 -7.38
C LYS A 60 -14.02 -10.60 -6.35
N THR A 61 -14.43 -11.81 -6.70
CA THR A 61 -14.36 -12.99 -5.82
C THR A 61 -12.92 -13.49 -5.77
N LEU A 62 -12.25 -13.51 -6.92
CA LEU A 62 -10.89 -14.00 -7.08
C LEU A 62 -9.85 -12.86 -7.05
N GLY A 63 -10.26 -11.65 -7.42
CA GLY A 63 -9.38 -10.49 -7.56
C GLY A 63 -8.53 -10.52 -8.85
N TYR A 64 -9.03 -11.17 -9.90
CA TYR A 64 -8.33 -11.34 -11.19
C TYR A 64 -9.21 -11.03 -12.40
N CYS A 65 -8.57 -10.61 -13.49
CA CYS A 65 -9.23 -10.32 -14.75
C CYS A 65 -9.72 -11.59 -15.44
N ASN A 66 -10.93 -11.57 -15.97
CA ASN A 66 -11.59 -12.74 -16.54
C ASN A 66 -12.07 -12.42 -17.98
N PRO A 67 -11.94 -13.31 -18.99
CA PRO A 67 -12.27 -13.02 -20.39
C PRO A 67 -13.77 -13.09 -20.78
N TRP A 68 -14.69 -13.04 -19.83
CA TRP A 68 -16.11 -13.41 -20.04
C TRP A 68 -17.02 -12.22 -20.26
#